data_AF-A0AA35TNU6-F1
#
_entry.id   AF-A0AA35TNU6-F1
#
_cell.length_a   1.000
_cell.length_b   1.000
_cell.length_c   1.000
_cell.angle_alpha   90.00
_cell.angle_beta   90.00
_cell.angle_gamma   90.00
#
_symmetry.space_group_name_H-M   'P 1'
#
loop_
_entity.id
_entity.type
_entity.pdbx_description
1 polymer ?
#
loop_
_entity_poly.entity_id
_entity_poly.type
_entity_poly.pdbx_seq_one_letter_code
_entity_poly.pdbx_strand_id
1 'polypeptide(L)'
;MTDYWKSNPRKFCEVCRCWFGDNKASVDFHERGRRHQENVKKMLSSARQRSAENEKTALQTKEILASIEMAAAAAYLKDLEGGDPADARPPLPSDGTATTPSPALHPALAESFEFRKAKAHAEILTAIQERETKAEREVATMAPPPPPSQWQQAVTPEGQLYYYNIFTRGTLSYITLN
;
A
#
# COMPACT_ATOMS: atom_id res chain seq x y z
N MET A 1 -7.99 47.58 45.30
CA MET A 1 -7.30 46.88 44.19
C MET A 1 -7.88 45.49 44.12
N THR A 2 -8.42 45.07 43.00
CA THR A 2 -9.00 43.73 42.81
C THR A 2 -7.95 42.83 42.15
N ASP A 3 -7.54 41.78 42.85
CA ASP A 3 -6.63 40.76 42.31
C ASP A 3 -7.27 40.09 41.08
N TYR A 4 -6.61 40.24 39.93
CA TYR A 4 -7.00 39.57 38.69
C TYR A 4 -6.52 38.12 38.73
N TRP A 5 -7.40 37.20 39.10
CA TRP A 5 -7.11 35.77 38.99
C TRP A 5 -7.10 35.34 37.53
N LYS A 6 -5.90 35.11 36.99
CA LYS A 6 -5.69 34.54 35.67
C LYS A 6 -5.58 33.02 35.80
N SER A 7 -6.45 32.27 35.13
CA SER A 7 -6.36 30.81 35.08
C SER A 7 -5.07 30.36 34.38
N ASN A 8 -4.43 29.31 34.90
CA ASN A 8 -3.24 28.72 34.29
C ASN A 8 -3.60 28.00 32.96
N PRO A 9 -2.93 28.29 31.84
CA PRO A 9 -3.17 27.60 30.57
C PRO A 9 -2.91 26.08 30.69
N ARG A 10 -3.73 25.29 29.99
CA ARG A 10 -3.65 23.83 29.95
C ARG A 10 -3.60 23.33 28.50
N LYS A 11 -2.82 22.27 28.27
CA LYS A 11 -2.68 21.60 26.98
C LYS A 11 -3.26 20.18 27.06
N PHE A 12 -3.87 19.74 25.96
CA PHE A 12 -4.37 18.38 25.80
C PHE A 12 -3.39 17.53 24.99
N CYS A 13 -3.16 16.29 25.41
CA CYS A 13 -2.42 15.30 24.63
C CYS A 13 -3.39 14.31 23.99
N GLU A 14 -3.39 14.23 22.66
CA GLU A 14 -4.25 13.32 21.89
C GLU A 14 -3.89 11.85 22.09
N VAL A 15 -2.60 11.56 22.26
CA VAL A 15 -2.08 10.19 22.43
C VAL A 15 -2.45 9.63 23.81
N CYS A 16 -2.32 10.45 24.86
CA CYS A 16 -2.57 10.04 26.24
C CYS A 16 -4.00 10.34 26.71
N ARG A 17 -4.75 11.17 25.97
CA ARG A 17 -6.08 11.69 26.30
C ARG A 17 -6.16 12.32 27.68
N CYS A 18 -5.18 13.16 28.03
CA CYS A 18 -5.17 13.88 29.29
C CYS A 18 -4.83 15.36 29.11
N TRP A 19 -5.32 16.17 30.06
CA TRP A 19 -5.01 17.59 30.19
C TRP A 19 -3.86 17.77 31.17
N PHE A 20 -2.89 18.61 30.83
CA PHE A 20 -1.75 18.97 31.68
C PHE A 20 -1.46 20.47 31.57
N GLY A 21 -0.61 21.02 32.44
CA GLY A 21 -0.27 22.44 32.44
C GLY A 21 0.58 22.84 31.22
N ASP A 22 0.34 24.02 30.65
CA ASP A 22 1.08 24.53 29.48
C ASP A 22 2.43 25.16 29.88
N ASN A 23 3.24 24.39 30.61
CA ASN A 23 4.57 24.78 31.04
C ASN A 23 5.59 23.90 30.30
N LYS A 24 6.70 24.46 29.80
CA LYS A 24 7.73 23.68 29.06
C LYS A 24 8.20 22.44 29.82
N ALA A 25 8.48 22.56 31.12
CA ALA A 25 8.89 21.42 31.95
C ALA A 25 7.79 20.33 32.05
N SER A 26 6.52 20.72 32.11
CA SER A 26 5.40 19.77 32.16
C SER A 26 5.18 19.08 30.82
N VAL A 27 5.35 19.80 29.70
CA VAL A 27 5.29 19.24 28.34
C VAL A 27 6.41 18.21 28.16
N ASP A 28 7.64 18.60 28.49
CA ASP A 28 8.82 17.74 28.35
C ASP A 28 8.70 16.46 29.19
N PHE A 29 8.25 16.56 30.45
CA PHE A 29 8.05 15.40 31.29
C PHE A 29 6.94 14.49 30.76
N HIS A 30 5.87 15.07 30.22
CA HIS A 30 4.79 14.30 29.61
C HIS A 30 5.26 13.54 28.37
N GLU A 31 5.96 14.20 27.45
CA GLU A 31 6.43 13.61 26.19
C GLU A 31 7.53 12.56 26.40
N ARG A 32 8.41 12.78 27.39
CA ARG A 32 9.44 11.80 27.78
C ARG A 32 8.89 10.68 28.68
N GLY A 33 7.65 10.81 29.16
CA GLY A 33 7.02 9.82 30.02
C GLY A 33 6.82 8.47 29.32
N ARG A 34 7.09 7.36 30.03
CA ARG A 34 6.98 5.99 29.48
C ARG A 34 5.62 5.71 28.85
N ARG A 35 4.54 6.11 29.52
CA ARG A 35 3.16 5.94 29.03
C ARG A 35 2.95 6.63 27.67
N HIS A 36 3.45 7.85 27.52
CA HIS A 36 3.32 8.59 26.26
C HIS A 36 4.10 7.89 25.16
N GLN A 37 5.37 7.57 25.41
CA GLN A 37 6.23 6.90 24.42
C GLN A 37 5.68 5.52 24.00
N GLU A 38 5.18 4.72 24.93
CA GLU A 38 4.56 3.43 24.63
C GLU A 38 3.30 3.59 23.79
N ASN A 39 2.44 4.55 24.11
CA ASN A 39 1.24 4.82 23.33
C ASN A 39 1.56 5.33 21.93
N VAL A 40 2.59 6.19 21.76
CA VAL A 40 3.07 6.62 20.44
C VAL A 40 3.56 5.42 19.62
N LYS A 41 4.38 4.54 20.21
CA LYS A 41 4.87 3.32 19.55
C LYS A 41 3.72 2.41 19.11
N LYS A 42 2.74 2.19 20.00
CA LYS A 42 1.53 1.39 19.69
C LYS A 42 0.66 2.05 18.62
N MET A 43 0.50 3.37 18.66
CA MET A 43 -0.24 4.11 17.65
C MET A 43 0.43 3.94 16.27
N LEU A 44 1.75 4.09 16.21
CA LEU A 44 2.52 3.91 14.97
C LEU A 44 2.45 2.47 14.44
N SER A 45 2.59 1.46 15.31
CA SER A 45 2.44 0.06 14.89
C SER A 45 1.02 -0.24 14.41
N SER A 46 0.00 0.26 15.12
CA SER A 46 -1.39 0.10 14.73
C SER A 46 -1.72 0.79 13.40
N ALA A 47 -1.13 1.94 13.11
CA ALA A 47 -1.32 2.65 11.85
C ALA A 47 -0.76 1.83 10.68
N ARG A 48 0.43 1.24 10.82
CA ARG A 48 1.04 0.35 9.82
C ARG A 48 0.22 -0.93 9.60
N GLN A 49 -0.32 -1.51 10.66
CA GLN A 49 -1.16 -2.70 10.54
C GLN A 49 -2.49 -2.37 9.84
N ARG A 50 -3.14 -1.25 10.20
CA ARG A 50 -4.36 -0.80 9.55
C ARG A 50 -4.16 -0.49 8.08
N SER A 51 -3.03 0.09 7.67
CA SER A 51 -2.78 0.31 6.24
C SER A 51 -2.69 -1.01 5.46
N ALA A 52 -2.01 -2.02 6.00
CA ALA A 52 -1.90 -3.33 5.36
C ALA A 52 -3.23 -4.09 5.33
N GLU A 53 -4.03 -4.00 6.39
CA GLU A 53 -5.37 -4.59 6.43
C GLU A 53 -6.33 -3.88 5.48
N ASN A 54 -6.31 -2.55 5.43
CA ASN A 54 -7.11 -1.74 4.51
C ASN A 54 -6.78 -2.05 3.04
N GLU A 55 -5.52 -2.32 2.70
CA GLU A 55 -5.16 -2.73 1.34
C GLU A 55 -5.78 -4.09 0.98
N LYS A 56 -5.69 -5.08 1.87
CA LYS A 56 -6.29 -6.40 1.66
C LYS A 56 -7.81 -6.32 1.53
N THR A 57 -8.47 -5.58 2.42
CA THR A 57 -9.93 -5.41 2.34
C THR A 57 -10.33 -4.58 1.12
N ALA A 58 -9.54 -3.59 0.71
CA ALA A 58 -9.76 -2.86 -0.53
C ALA A 58 -9.65 -3.77 -1.78
N LEU A 59 -8.74 -4.75 -1.78
CA LEU A 59 -8.66 -5.74 -2.87
C LEU A 59 -9.87 -6.68 -2.88
N GLN A 60 -10.24 -7.23 -1.73
CA GLN A 60 -11.41 -8.10 -1.60
C GLN A 60 -12.71 -7.39 -1.98
N THR A 61 -12.89 -6.15 -1.54
CA THR A 61 -14.07 -5.34 -1.90
C THR A 61 -14.12 -5.06 -3.40
N LYS A 62 -12.98 -4.77 -4.05
CA LYS A 62 -12.92 -4.60 -5.51
C LYS A 62 -13.33 -5.87 -6.26
N GLU A 63 -12.87 -7.04 -5.82
CA GLU A 63 -13.24 -8.33 -6.43
C GLU A 63 -14.74 -8.59 -6.29
N ILE A 64 -15.30 -8.38 -5.10
CA ILE A 64 -16.73 -8.51 -4.84
C ILE A 64 -17.52 -7.55 -5.72
N LEU A 65 -17.12 -6.28 -5.79
CA LEU A 65 -17.77 -5.28 -6.66
C LEU A 65 -17.73 -5.71 -8.13
N ALA A 66 -16.60 -6.19 -8.64
CA ALA A 66 -16.48 -6.67 -10.02
C ALA A 66 -17.43 -7.85 -10.31
N SER A 67 -17.57 -8.80 -9.38
CA SER A 67 -18.52 -9.91 -9.52
C SER A 67 -19.98 -9.45 -9.56
N ILE A 68 -20.33 -8.50 -8.70
CA ILE A 68 -21.67 -7.91 -8.64
C ILE A 68 -21.95 -7.14 -9.93
N GLU A 69 -21.00 -6.35 -10.41
CA GLU A 69 -21.11 -5.59 -11.66
C GLU A 69 -21.33 -6.51 -12.87
N MET A 70 -20.60 -7.62 -12.97
CA MET A 70 -20.81 -8.61 -14.03
C MET A 70 -22.20 -9.26 -13.95
N ALA A 71 -22.64 -9.66 -12.77
CA ALA A 71 -23.96 -10.25 -12.57
C ALA A 71 -25.08 -9.25 -12.91
N ALA A 72 -24.92 -8.00 -12.50
CA ALA A 72 -25.86 -6.92 -12.80
C ALA A 72 -25.92 -6.63 -14.30
N ALA A 73 -24.77 -6.55 -14.98
CA ALA A 73 -24.74 -6.36 -16.43
C ALA A 73 -25.39 -7.54 -17.17
N ALA A 74 -25.15 -8.77 -16.72
CA ALA A 74 -25.78 -9.96 -17.31
C ALA A 74 -27.30 -10.01 -17.07
N ALA A 75 -27.79 -9.53 -15.92
CA ALA A 75 -29.22 -9.40 -15.66
C ALA A 75 -29.85 -8.31 -16.56
N TYR A 76 -29.21 -7.15 -16.66
CA TYR A 76 -29.66 -6.06 -17.52
C TYR A 76 -29.79 -6.48 -18.99
N LEU A 77 -28.82 -7.23 -19.51
CA LEU A 77 -28.92 -7.75 -20.88
C LEU A 77 -30.09 -8.72 -21.06
N LYS A 78 -30.35 -9.59 -20.07
CA LYS A 78 -31.53 -10.48 -20.11
C LYS A 78 -32.83 -9.70 -20.10
N ASP A 79 -32.93 -8.63 -19.31
CA ASP A 79 -34.13 -7.80 -19.25
C ASP A 79 -34.40 -7.07 -20.58
N LEU A 80 -33.35 -6.69 -21.31
CA LEU A 80 -33.48 -6.12 -22.66
C LEU A 80 -33.91 -7.15 -23.70
N GLU A 81 -33.39 -8.37 -23.62
CA GLU A 81 -33.71 -9.46 -24.56
C GLU A 81 -35.11 -10.05 -24.30
N GLY A 82 -35.54 -10.10 -23.04
CA GLY A 82 -36.83 -10.62 -22.60
C GLY A 82 -37.96 -9.58 -22.56
N GLY A 83 -37.92 -8.56 -23.43
CA GLY A 83 -38.81 -7.42 -23.41
C GLY A 83 -40.31 -7.74 -23.47
N ASP A 84 -40.91 -7.99 -22.31
CA ASP A 84 -42.33 -7.80 -22.03
C ASP A 84 -42.46 -6.68 -20.96
N PRO A 85 -42.99 -5.49 -21.30
CA PRO A 85 -43.05 -4.32 -20.41
C PRO A 85 -44.02 -4.47 -19.22
N ALA A 86 -44.51 -5.66 -18.93
CA ALA A 86 -45.46 -5.95 -17.85
C ALA A 86 -44.79 -6.44 -16.54
N ASP A 87 -43.54 -6.92 -16.58
CA ASP A 87 -42.88 -7.57 -15.45
C ASP A 87 -41.76 -6.75 -14.78
N ALA A 88 -41.80 -5.41 -14.90
CA ALA A 88 -40.94 -4.49 -14.15
C ALA A 88 -41.28 -4.42 -12.64
N ARG A 89 -41.63 -5.57 -12.04
CA ARG A 89 -41.90 -5.72 -10.61
C ARG A 89 -40.92 -6.75 -10.03
N PRO A 90 -40.15 -6.40 -8.98
CA PRO A 90 -39.15 -7.32 -8.43
C PRO A 90 -39.85 -8.60 -7.90
N PRO A 91 -39.36 -9.80 -8.23
CA PRO A 91 -40.00 -11.03 -7.78
C PRO A 91 -39.67 -11.29 -6.31
N LEU A 92 -40.72 -11.48 -5.50
CA LEU A 92 -40.60 -12.15 -4.21
C LEU A 92 -40.20 -13.63 -4.45
N PRO A 93 -39.43 -14.26 -3.57
CA PRO A 93 -38.91 -15.60 -3.81
C PRO A 93 -40.04 -16.63 -3.69
N SER A 94 -40.19 -17.49 -4.69
CA SER A 94 -40.98 -18.71 -4.58
C SER A 94 -40.32 -19.81 -5.38
N ASP A 95 -40.23 -20.95 -4.70
CA ASP A 95 -39.56 -22.19 -5.07
C ASP A 95 -40.00 -22.77 -6.43
N GLY A 96 -39.10 -23.53 -7.08
CA GLY A 96 -39.52 -24.56 -8.03
C GLY A 96 -38.62 -24.78 -9.24
N THR A 97 -37.78 -25.82 -9.12
CA THR A 97 -37.52 -26.91 -10.08
C THR A 97 -37.49 -26.68 -11.62
N ALA A 98 -36.42 -27.23 -12.23
CA ALA A 98 -36.37 -28.07 -13.45
C ALA A 98 -35.71 -27.51 -14.73
N THR A 99 -34.59 -28.17 -15.10
CA THR A 99 -34.31 -28.83 -16.40
C THR A 99 -34.01 -27.99 -17.68
N THR A 100 -32.72 -27.95 -18.04
CA THR A 100 -32.02 -28.33 -19.33
C THR A 100 -32.72 -27.99 -20.67
N PRO A 101 -32.04 -27.41 -21.72
CA PRO A 101 -30.93 -28.06 -22.39
C PRO A 101 -29.74 -27.20 -22.90
N SER A 102 -28.62 -27.91 -23.04
CA SER A 102 -27.33 -27.50 -23.62
C SER A 102 -27.42 -27.21 -25.13
N PRO A 103 -26.74 -26.17 -25.67
CA PRO A 103 -26.54 -26.04 -27.10
C PRO A 103 -25.08 -26.33 -27.50
N ALA A 104 -24.92 -27.23 -28.47
CA ALA A 104 -23.66 -27.54 -29.13
C ALA A 104 -23.11 -26.32 -29.90
N LEU A 105 -21.81 -26.05 -29.71
CA LEU A 105 -21.05 -24.96 -30.32
C LEU A 105 -20.71 -25.27 -31.79
N HIS A 106 -20.97 -24.29 -32.67
CA HIS A 106 -20.43 -24.30 -34.05
C HIS A 106 -18.94 -23.87 -34.05
N PRO A 107 -18.02 -24.66 -34.66
CA PRO A 107 -16.57 -24.52 -34.47
C PRO A 107 -15.91 -23.26 -35.08
N ALA A 108 -16.54 -22.58 -36.05
CA ALA A 108 -15.94 -21.44 -36.75
C ALA A 108 -15.88 -20.13 -35.93
N LEU A 109 -16.78 -19.95 -34.95
CA LEU A 109 -16.75 -18.77 -34.07
C LEU A 109 -15.74 -18.92 -32.93
N ALA A 110 -15.43 -20.16 -32.53
CA ALA A 110 -14.48 -20.48 -31.46
C ALA A 110 -13.04 -20.07 -31.82
N GLU A 111 -12.59 -20.32 -33.06
CA GLU A 111 -11.25 -19.94 -33.52
C GLU A 111 -11.05 -18.41 -33.51
N SER A 112 -12.07 -17.64 -33.88
CA SER A 112 -12.03 -16.17 -33.87
C SER A 112 -11.99 -15.56 -32.46
N PHE A 113 -12.51 -16.29 -31.47
CA PHE A 113 -12.50 -15.90 -30.07
C PHE A 113 -11.16 -16.23 -29.41
N GLU A 114 -10.60 -17.42 -29.67
CA GLU A 114 -9.27 -17.78 -29.16
C GLU A 114 -8.16 -16.89 -29.73
N PHE A 115 -8.25 -16.48 -31.01
CA PHE A 115 -7.31 -15.52 -31.58
C PHE A 115 -7.42 -14.13 -30.92
N ARG A 116 -8.65 -13.63 -30.68
CA ARG A 116 -8.87 -12.36 -29.98
C ARG A 116 -8.39 -12.41 -28.53
N LYS A 117 -8.60 -13.54 -27.85
CA LYS A 117 -8.13 -13.79 -26.48
C LYS A 117 -6.60 -13.85 -26.41
N ALA A 118 -5.95 -14.56 -27.34
CA ALA A 118 -4.50 -14.63 -27.42
C ALA A 118 -3.87 -13.25 -27.68
N LYS A 119 -4.48 -12.43 -28.56
CA LYS A 119 -4.04 -11.06 -28.81
C LYS A 119 -4.17 -10.17 -27.56
N ALA A 120 -5.33 -10.20 -26.89
CA ALA A 120 -5.55 -9.45 -25.67
C ALA A 120 -4.58 -9.86 -24.54
N HIS A 121 -4.28 -11.15 -24.41
CA HIS A 121 -3.32 -11.65 -23.43
C HIS A 121 -1.89 -11.21 -23.75
N ALA A 122 -1.49 -11.21 -25.03
CA ALA A 122 -0.19 -10.70 -25.46
C ALA A 122 -0.03 -9.21 -25.14
N GLU A 123 -1.06 -8.40 -25.40
CA GLU A 123 -1.07 -6.96 -25.09
C GLU A 123 -0.98 -6.69 -23.58
N ILE A 124 -1.61 -7.52 -22.75
CA ILE A 124 -1.50 -7.43 -21.28
C ILE A 124 -0.09 -7.77 -20.82
N LEU A 125 0.52 -8.84 -21.35
CA LEU A 125 1.89 -9.23 -20.98
C LEU A 125 2.91 -8.17 -21.38
N THR A 126 2.78 -7.55 -22.56
CA THR A 126 3.65 -6.44 -22.96
C THR A 126 3.49 -5.23 -22.04
N ALA A 127 2.27 -4.91 -21.63
CA ALA A 127 2.03 -3.81 -20.69
C ALA A 127 2.60 -4.08 -19.28
N ILE A 128 2.61 -5.34 -18.83
CA ILE A 128 3.26 -5.75 -17.56
C ILE A 128 4.78 -5.58 -17.68
N GLN A 129 5.39 -6.08 -18.76
CA GLN A 129 6.84 -5.94 -19.01
C GLN A 129 7.29 -4.47 -19.05
N GLU A 130 6.51 -3.60 -19.71
CA GLU A 130 6.79 -2.16 -19.76
C GLU A 130 6.69 -1.49 -18.38
N ARG A 131 5.75 -1.93 -17.53
CA ARG A 131 5.63 -1.43 -16.16
C ARG A 131 6.78 -1.91 -15.28
N GLU A 132 7.20 -3.16 -15.39
CA GLU A 132 8.34 -3.72 -14.65
C GLU A 132 9.64 -3.00 -15.03
N THR A 133 9.92 -2.84 -16.32
CA THR A 133 11.12 -2.12 -16.81
C THR A 133 11.11 -0.64 -16.42
N LYS A 134 9.93 0.00 -16.40
CA LYS A 134 9.79 1.37 -15.89
C LYS A 134 10.05 1.44 -14.38
N ALA A 135 9.49 0.51 -13.60
CA ALA A 135 9.73 0.43 -12.16
C ALA A 135 11.21 0.17 -11.84
N GLU A 136 11.89 -0.70 -12.58
CA GLU A 136 13.33 -0.93 -12.45
C GLU A 136 14.15 0.33 -12.75
N ARG A 137 13.79 1.11 -13.77
CA ARG A 137 14.44 2.40 -14.07
C ARG A 137 14.21 3.45 -12.98
N GLU A 138 13.02 3.51 -12.42
CA GLU A 138 12.70 4.42 -11.31
C GLU A 138 13.46 4.03 -10.04
N VAL A 139 13.55 2.73 -9.73
CA VAL A 139 14.35 2.20 -8.61
C VAL A 139 15.85 2.44 -8.84
N ALA A 140 16.36 2.28 -10.06
CA ALA A 140 17.75 2.59 -10.40
C ALA A 140 18.08 4.09 -10.25
N THR A 141 17.09 4.97 -10.43
CA THR A 141 17.24 6.42 -10.21
C THR A 141 17.20 6.79 -8.72
N MET A 142 16.52 6.00 -7.89
CA MET A 142 16.44 6.19 -6.43
C MET A 142 17.55 5.45 -5.65
N ALA A 143 18.31 4.57 -6.29
CA ALA A 143 19.46 3.92 -5.69
C ALA A 143 20.57 4.95 -5.43
N PRO A 144 21.18 4.97 -4.23
CA PRO A 144 22.32 5.85 -3.97
C PRO A 144 23.44 5.50 -4.96
N PRO A 145 24.13 6.51 -5.54
CA PRO A 145 25.19 6.25 -6.50
C PRO A 145 26.22 5.30 -5.87
N PRO A 146 26.77 4.33 -6.64
CA PRO A 146 27.88 3.53 -6.13
C PRO A 146 28.95 4.50 -5.59
N PRO A 147 29.53 4.23 -4.41
CA PRO A 147 30.54 5.11 -3.84
C PRO A 147 31.61 5.34 -4.92
N PRO A 148 31.99 6.59 -5.17
CA PRO A 148 32.91 6.90 -6.26
C PRO A 148 34.18 6.06 -6.07
N SER A 149 34.74 5.61 -7.19
CA SER A 149 35.96 4.79 -7.40
C SER A 149 37.26 5.41 -6.82
N GLN A 150 37.12 6.21 -5.77
CA GLN A 150 38.06 7.14 -5.21
C GLN A 150 38.61 6.67 -3.85
N TRP A 151 37.87 5.83 -3.13
CA TRP A 151 38.33 5.22 -1.87
C TRP A 151 38.91 3.84 -2.16
N GLN A 152 40.22 3.69 -1.95
CA GLN A 152 40.90 2.40 -2.07
C GLN A 152 41.14 1.80 -0.68
N GLN A 153 40.95 0.48 -0.58
CA GLN A 153 41.20 -0.30 0.62
C GLN A 153 42.66 -0.78 0.61
N ALA A 154 43.39 -0.53 1.69
CA ALA A 154 44.74 -1.04 1.88
C ALA A 154 44.85 -1.71 3.26
N VAL A 155 45.78 -2.66 3.37
CA VAL A 155 46.08 -3.37 4.61
C VAL A 155 47.49 -2.97 5.03
N THR A 156 47.66 -2.50 6.26
CA THR A 156 49.00 -2.24 6.81
C THR A 156 49.74 -3.56 7.04
N PRO A 157 51.08 -3.56 7.14
CA PRO A 157 51.86 -4.76 7.49
C PRO A 157 51.42 -5.44 8.80
N GLU A 158 50.75 -4.67 9.67
CA GLU A 158 50.20 -5.08 10.97
C GLU A 158 48.76 -5.65 10.87
N GLY A 159 48.21 -5.77 9.66
CA GLY A 159 46.90 -6.38 9.39
C GLY A 159 45.70 -5.44 9.57
N GLN A 160 45.93 -4.13 9.77
CA GLN A 160 44.84 -3.17 9.91
C GLN A 160 44.36 -2.68 8.55
N LEU A 161 43.04 -2.75 8.35
CA LEU A 161 42.35 -2.26 7.17
C LEU A 161 42.12 -0.75 7.29
N TYR A 162 42.62 0.02 6.33
CA TYR A 162 42.36 1.46 6.23
C TYR A 162 41.95 1.86 4.82
N TYR A 163 41.15 2.92 4.73
CA TYR A 163 40.68 3.48 3.46
C TYR A 163 41.43 4.79 3.18
N TYR A 164 41.91 4.95 1.96
CA TYR A 164 42.58 6.18 1.52
C TYR A 164 41.94 6.73 0.26
N ASN A 165 41.80 8.05 0.22
CA ASN A 165 41.23 8.76 -0.91
C ASN A 165 42.34 9.24 -1.86
N ILE A 166 42.31 8.76 -3.11
CA ILE A 166 43.37 9.02 -4.09
C ILE A 166 43.48 10.48 -4.55
N PHE A 167 42.44 11.30 -4.40
CA PHE A 167 42.47 12.71 -4.81
C PHE A 167 42.70 13.67 -3.65
N THR A 168 42.09 13.40 -2.49
CA THR A 168 42.18 14.32 -1.33
C THR A 168 43.33 13.98 -0.38
N ARG A 169 44.02 12.84 -0.58
CA ARG A 169 45.06 12.30 0.31
C ARG A 169 44.63 12.15 1.77
N GLY A 170 43.32 12.17 2.04
CA GLY A 170 42.76 11.90 3.36
C GLY A 170 42.69 10.40 3.63
N THR A 171 43.05 9.99 4.84
CA THR A 171 42.93 8.61 5.32
C THR A 171 41.81 8.50 6.35
N LEU A 172 41.05 7.43 6.29
CA LEU A 172 40.01 7.10 7.28
C LEU A 172 40.28 5.68 7.78
N SER A 173 40.69 5.58 9.05
CA SER A 173 40.98 4.31 9.74
C SER A 173 39.85 3.99 10.70
N TYR A 174 39.35 2.75 10.68
CA TYR A 174 38.44 2.27 11.71
C TYR A 174 39.27 1.96 12.97
N ILE A 175 39.19 2.83 13.96
CA ILE A 175 39.65 2.50 15.32
C ILE A 175 38.61 1.51 15.86
N THR A 176 38.98 0.23 15.92
CA THR A 176 38.28 -0.71 16.79
C THR A 176 38.47 -0.22 18.22
N LEU A 177 37.46 0.50 18.74
CA LEU A 177 37.34 0.79 20.15
C LEU A 177 37.31 -0.55 20.88
N ASN A 178 38.38 -0.82 21.61
CA ASN A 178 38.47 -1.96 22.54
C ASN A 178 37.67 -1.66 23.79
#